data_AF-A0A352Q4D6-F1
#
_entry.id   AF-A0A352Q4D6-F1
#
_cell.length_a   1.000
_cell.length_b   1.000
_cell.length_c   1.000
_cell.angle_alpha   90.00
_cell.angle_beta   90.00
_cell.angle_gamma   90.00
#
_symmetry.space_group_name_H-M   'P 1'
#
loop_
_entity.id
_entity.type
_entity.pdbx_description
1 polymer ?
#
loop_
_entity_poly.entity_id
_entity_poly.type
_entity_poly.pdbx_seq_one_letter_code
_entity_poly.pdbx_strand_id
1 'polypeptide(L)' 'MGLLVEGKWLDQWYDTAKTGGAFIREDSQFRNWVTADGSVGPSGRAGFRAEPGRYHLFVSLA' A
#
# COMPACT_ATOMS: atom_id res chain seq x y z
N MET A 1 14.15 -0.65 10.41
CA MET A 1 13.00 -0.76 9.47
C MET A 1 11.78 -0.73 10.36
N GLY A 2 10.80 0.13 10.10
CA GLY A 2 9.67 0.34 11.02
C GLY A 2 8.34 -0.11 10.45
N LEU A 3 7.35 -0.16 11.33
CA LEU A 3 5.98 -0.59 11.08
C LEU A 3 5.03 0.52 11.53
N LEU A 4 3.88 0.64 10.86
CA LEU A 4 2.77 1.45 11.37
C LEU A 4 1.77 0.53 12.05
N VAL A 5 1.64 0.62 13.38
CA VAL A 5 0.67 -0.18 14.16
C VAL A 5 -0.32 0.78 14.80
N GLU A 6 -1.60 0.63 14.45
CA GLU A 6 -2.69 1.49 14.94
C GLU A 6 -2.38 2.99 14.78
N GLY A 7 -1.79 3.37 13.64
CA GLY A 7 -1.42 4.74 13.33
C GLY A 7 -0.17 5.27 14.05
N LYS A 8 0.51 4.46 14.85
CA LYS A 8 1.78 4.81 15.51
C LYS A 8 2.96 4.20 14.77
N TRP A 9 3.98 5.01 14.51
CA TRP A 9 5.24 4.53 13.97
C TRP A 9 6.03 3.81 15.06
N LEU A 10 6.41 2.56 14.80
CA LEU A 10 7.23 1.74 15.69
C LEU A 10 8.50 1.35 14.96
N ASP A 11 9.65 1.63 15.56
CA ASP A 11 10.96 1.20 15.06
C ASP A 11 11.27 -0.23 15.57
N GLN A 12 10.52 -1.20 15.05
CA GLN A 12 10.63 -2.61 15.41
C GLN A 12 10.81 -3.47 14.16
N TRP A 13 11.61 -4.52 14.29
CA TRP A 13 11.83 -5.48 13.21
C TRP A 13 10.65 -6.42 13.03
N TYR A 14 10.44 -6.91 11.79
CA TYR A 14 9.40 -7.90 11.49
C TYR A 14 9.68 -9.22 12.21
N ASP A 15 8.66 -9.88 12.72
CA ASP A 15 8.79 -11.15 13.42
C ASP A 15 9.14 -12.30 12.45
N THR A 16 10.44 -12.49 12.22
CA THR A 16 10.96 -13.54 11.32
C THR A 16 11.00 -14.92 11.98
N ALA A 17 10.77 -15.02 13.30
CA ALA A 17 10.70 -16.32 13.97
C ALA A 17 9.47 -17.10 13.48
N LYS A 18 8.36 -16.40 13.24
CA LYS A 18 7.12 -16.97 12.69
C LYS A 18 7.24 -17.49 11.26
N THR A 19 8.26 -17.04 10.52
CA THR A 19 8.46 -17.34 9.10
C THR A 19 9.72 -18.18 8.86
N GLY A 20 10.27 -18.82 9.90
CA GLY A 20 11.45 -19.67 9.77
C GLY A 20 12.72 -18.90 9.38
N GLY A 21 12.81 -17.62 9.76
CA GLY A 21 13.92 -16.73 9.43
C GLY A 21 13.75 -15.94 8.13
N ALA A 22 12.70 -16.21 7.35
CA ALA A 22 12.43 -15.47 6.11
C ALA A 22 11.88 -14.07 6.38
N PHE A 23 12.46 -13.06 5.73
CA PHE A 23 11.88 -11.72 5.74
C PHE A 23 10.67 -11.66 4.80
N ILE A 24 9.46 -11.58 5.37
CA ILE A 24 8.20 -11.45 4.60
C ILE A 24 7.67 -10.03 4.80
N ARG A 25 7.53 -9.30 3.69
CA ARG A 25 6.86 -7.99 3.69
C ARG A 25 5.36 -8.19 3.76
N GLU A 26 4.67 -7.31 4.47
CA GLU A 26 3.21 -7.24 4.38
C GLU A 26 2.79 -6.86 2.97
N ASP A 27 1.67 -7.44 2.52
CA ASP A 27 1.07 -7.11 1.25
C ASP A 27 0.62 -5.64 1.22
N SER A 28 0.69 -5.02 0.05
CA SER A 28 0.13 -3.68 -0.15
C SER A 28 -1.38 -3.70 0.12
N GLN A 29 -1.80 -2.90 1.11
CA GLN A 29 -3.19 -2.78 1.56
C GLN A 29 -4.07 -2.00 0.56
N PHE A 30 -3.48 -1.14 -0.27
CA PHE A 30 -4.20 -0.31 -1.25
C PHE A 30 -4.03 -0.87 -2.66
N ARG A 31 -5.13 -1.37 -3.25
CA ARG A 31 -5.15 -2.08 -4.54
C ARG A 31 -6.31 -1.66 -5.45
N ASN A 32 -6.85 -0.46 -5.24
CA ASN A 32 -7.89 0.11 -6.10
C ASN A 32 -7.27 0.68 -7.39
N TRP A 33 -8.11 0.86 -8.41
CA TRP A 33 -7.68 1.31 -9.74
C TRP A 33 -8.18 2.72 -10.03
N VAL A 34 -7.35 3.47 -10.75
CA VAL A 34 -7.78 4.68 -11.45
C VAL A 34 -8.27 4.27 -12.84
N THR A 35 -9.55 4.50 -13.13
CA THR A 35 -10.22 4.16 -14.39
C THR A 35 -10.74 5.41 -15.08
N ALA A 36 -10.91 5.37 -16.40
CA ALA A 36 -11.30 6.56 -17.17
C ALA A 36 -12.67 7.14 -16.74
N ASP A 37 -13.59 6.27 -16.34
CA ASP A 37 -14.97 6.59 -15.97
C ASP A 37 -15.22 6.53 -14.46
N GLY A 38 -14.27 6.02 -13.67
CA GLY A 38 -14.43 5.81 -12.24
C GLY A 38 -15.14 4.51 -11.88
N SER A 39 -15.27 3.57 -12.81
CA SER A 39 -15.68 2.19 -12.52
C SER A 39 -14.67 1.48 -11.60
N VAL A 40 -15.12 0.47 -10.87
CA VAL A 40 -14.25 -0.37 -10.04
C VAL A 40 -13.36 -1.22 -10.96
N GLY A 41 -12.05 -1.23 -10.70
CA GLY A 41 -11.12 -2.05 -11.46
C GLY A 41 -11.15 -3.54 -11.09
N PRO A 42 -10.23 -4.35 -11.67
CA PRO A 42 -10.14 -5.79 -11.42
C PRO A 42 -9.89 -6.17 -9.95
N SER A 43 -9.37 -5.23 -9.16
CA SER A 43 -9.15 -5.40 -7.72
C SER A 43 -9.57 -4.15 -6.95
N GLY A 44 -9.76 -4.29 -5.64
CA GLY A 44 -10.25 -3.22 -4.79
C GLY A 44 -11.78 -3.15 -4.80
N ARG A 45 -12.32 -2.18 -4.07
CA ARG A 45 -13.78 -2.04 -3.85
C ARG A 45 -14.33 -0.68 -4.24
N ALA A 46 -13.47 0.31 -4.48
CA ALA A 46 -13.85 1.68 -4.79
C ALA A 46 -13.38 2.08 -6.19
N GLY A 47 -14.17 2.92 -6.85
CA GLY A 47 -13.87 3.46 -8.17
C GLY A 47 -13.24 4.85 -8.10
N PHE A 48 -12.22 5.10 -8.92
CA PHE A 48 -11.46 6.34 -8.95
C PHE A 48 -11.35 6.86 -10.38
N ARG A 49 -12.06 7.95 -10.69
CA ARG A 49 -12.08 8.52 -12.06
C ARG A 49 -10.78 9.26 -12.37
N ALA A 50 -10.22 9.04 -13.56
CA ALA A 50 -9.06 9.77 -14.04
C ALA A 50 -9.37 11.27 -14.23
N GLU A 51 -8.71 12.13 -13.46
CA GLU A 51 -8.93 13.58 -13.41
C GLU A 51 -7.60 14.31 -13.16
N PRO A 52 -7.32 15.42 -13.87
CA PRO A 52 -6.10 16.21 -13.64
C PRO A 52 -6.11 16.84 -12.24
N GLY A 53 -4.93 16.87 -11.59
CA GLY A 53 -4.74 17.49 -10.27
C GLY A 53 -5.28 16.68 -9.07
N ARG A 54 -5.90 15.51 -9.30
CA ARG A 54 -6.48 14.68 -8.23
C ARG A 54 -5.51 13.68 -7.60
N TYR A 55 -4.55 13.17 -8.38
CA TYR A 55 -3.66 12.08 -7.98
C TYR A 55 -2.22 12.58 -7.78
N HIS A 56 -1.53 12.03 -6.79
CA HIS A 56 -0.14 12.37 -6.47
C HIS A 56 0.70 11.10 -6.36
N LEU A 57 1.94 11.17 -6.84
CA LEU A 57 2.90 10.08 -6.80
C LEU A 57 3.93 10.33 -5.70
N PHE A 58 4.03 9.42 -4.72
CA PHE A 58 5.08 9.41 -3.71
C PHE A 58 6.13 8.36 -4.07
N VAL A 59 7.38 8.77 -4.27
CA VAL A 59 8.51 7.91 -4.66
C VAL A 59 9.80 8.37 -3.99
N SER A 60 10.73 7.44 -3.75
CA SER A 60 12.11 7.75 -3.39
C SER A 60 12.98 7.69 -4.64
N LEU A 61 13.79 8.73 -4.85
CA LEU A 61 14.89 8.66 -5.80
C LEU A 61 16.04 7.86 -5.17
N ALA A 62 16.83 7.20 -6.03
CA ALA A 62 17.84 6.21 -5.63
C ALA A 62 18.96 6.79 -4.77
#